data_AF-A0A3A8KW66-F1
#
_entry.id   AF-A0A3A8KW66-F1
#
_cell.length_a   1.000
_cell.length_b   1.000
_cell.length_c   1.000
_cell.angle_alpha   90.00
_cell.angle_beta   90.00
_cell.angle_gamma   90.00
#
_symmetry.space_group_name_H-M   'P 1'
#
loop_
_entity.id
_entity.type
_entity.pdbx_description
1 polymer ?
#
loop_
_entity_poly.entity_id
_entity_poly.type
_entity_poly.pdbx_seq_one_letter_code
_entity_poly.pdbx_strand_id
1 'polypeptide(L)'
;MPEPLPLFDAHLHPEALTDQDLESMRFFGVERALVVAHHFPEATAKGLRQHFDHLVERQLPRLERLGIRAWAALGVHPRCIPRRGLSEVLGHLPEYFEGGRVVALGETGLHAGGEEEEEAFLEQLALARQLKLRVVVHTPLRDKERHTRRILTLLRQSGLAPSRALVDHANARTVRTILEVGHWAGLTLHPEALQADRAVALVRRLGSERLVLDSDAGDGAGDILGLARTANLLGKAKLSERLVRRVTRDNAAHFFQIHD
;
A
#
# COMPACT_ATOMS: atom_id res chain seq x y z
N MET A 1 -4.30 17.61 26.18
CA MET A 1 -3.12 17.32 25.33
C MET A 1 -3.41 17.90 23.96
N PRO A 2 -2.41 18.38 23.18
CA PRO A 2 -2.65 18.76 21.79
C PRO A 2 -3.26 17.57 21.03
N GLU A 3 -4.19 17.83 20.11
CA GLU A 3 -4.75 16.78 19.27
C GLU A 3 -3.64 16.12 18.43
N PRO A 4 -3.66 14.79 18.26
CA PRO A 4 -2.68 14.11 17.43
C PRO A 4 -2.81 14.56 15.97
N LEU A 5 -1.68 14.62 15.27
CA LEU A 5 -1.66 14.90 13.83
C LEU A 5 -2.52 13.86 13.11
N PRO A 6 -3.46 14.26 12.22
CA PRO A 6 -4.22 13.31 11.42
C PRO A 6 -3.30 12.51 10.50
N LEU A 7 -3.40 11.18 10.55
CA LEU A 7 -2.60 10.22 9.77
C LEU A 7 -3.49 9.41 8.83
N PHE A 8 -2.92 9.04 7.69
CA PHE A 8 -3.47 8.06 6.77
C PHE A 8 -2.46 6.93 6.63
N ASP A 9 -2.79 5.76 7.17
CA ASP A 9 -2.02 4.54 6.91
C ASP A 9 -2.32 3.99 5.51
N ALA A 10 -1.36 4.10 4.60
CA ALA A 10 -1.58 3.77 3.18
C ALA A 10 -1.42 2.28 2.85
N HIS A 11 -1.09 1.44 3.83
CA HIS A 11 -0.99 -0.01 3.66
C HIS A 11 -1.24 -0.69 5.02
N LEU A 12 -2.39 -1.36 5.14
CA LEU A 12 -2.81 -2.01 6.39
C LEU A 12 -3.40 -3.40 6.12
N HIS A 13 -3.06 -4.38 6.97
CA HIS A 13 -3.63 -5.72 6.99
C HIS A 13 -4.46 -5.95 8.28
N PRO A 14 -5.71 -5.47 8.33
CA PRO A 14 -6.49 -5.40 9.57
C PRO A 14 -6.93 -6.76 10.12
N GLU A 15 -6.83 -7.82 9.33
CA GLU A 15 -7.32 -9.17 9.68
C GLU A 15 -6.55 -9.80 10.83
N ALA A 16 -5.25 -9.49 10.93
CA ALA A 16 -4.37 -9.96 12.00
C ALA A 16 -4.38 -9.03 13.23
N LEU A 17 -5.00 -7.84 13.13
CA LEU A 17 -5.03 -6.85 14.20
C LEU A 17 -6.28 -7.04 15.07
N THR A 18 -6.13 -6.87 16.38
CA THR A 18 -7.27 -6.86 17.32
C THR A 18 -8.00 -5.51 17.29
N ASP A 19 -9.23 -5.44 17.82
CA ASP A 19 -9.94 -4.16 17.95
C ASP A 19 -9.14 -3.18 18.83
N GLN A 20 -8.47 -3.67 19.88
CA GLN A 20 -7.59 -2.87 20.74
C GLN A 20 -6.40 -2.27 19.98
N ASP A 21 -5.83 -3.01 19.03
CA ASP A 21 -4.74 -2.51 18.18
C ASP A 21 -5.24 -1.36 17.31
N LEU A 22 -6.40 -1.53 16.66
CA LEU A 22 -7.02 -0.52 15.81
C LEU A 22 -7.47 0.72 16.62
N GLU A 23 -8.03 0.54 17.81
CA GLU A 23 -8.33 1.63 18.74
C GLU A 23 -7.06 2.39 19.15
N SER A 24 -5.96 1.68 19.37
CA SER A 24 -4.66 2.29 19.66
C SER A 24 -4.17 3.10 18.47
N MET A 25 -4.23 2.55 17.25
CA MET A 25 -3.91 3.30 16.03
C MET A 25 -4.75 4.57 15.91
N ARG A 26 -6.07 4.47 16.16
CA ARG A 26 -6.98 5.62 16.14
C ARG A 26 -6.63 6.67 17.19
N PHE A 27 -6.30 6.23 18.40
CA PHE A 27 -5.88 7.08 19.51
C PHE A 27 -4.61 7.85 19.18
N PHE A 28 -3.67 7.23 18.45
CA PHE A 28 -2.43 7.85 18.00
C PHE A 28 -2.54 8.61 16.65
N GLY A 29 -3.76 8.84 16.17
CA GLY A 29 -4.04 9.76 15.05
C GLY A 29 -4.29 9.10 13.70
N VAL A 30 -4.31 7.77 13.60
CA VAL A 30 -4.73 7.09 12.35
C VAL A 30 -6.23 7.28 12.17
N GLU A 31 -6.62 8.19 11.29
CA GLU A 31 -8.03 8.47 10.98
C GLU A 31 -8.45 7.82 9.66
N ARG A 32 -7.47 7.47 8.83
CA ARG A 32 -7.67 6.88 7.51
C ARG A 32 -6.76 5.68 7.32
N ALA A 33 -7.28 4.66 6.63
CA ALA A 33 -6.51 3.50 6.28
C ALA A 33 -6.84 3.01 4.86
N LEU A 34 -5.83 2.46 4.19
CA LEU A 34 -6.01 1.65 2.99
C LEU A 34 -5.75 0.20 3.38
N VAL A 35 -6.81 -0.59 3.35
CA VAL A 35 -6.75 -2.03 3.53
C VAL A 35 -6.28 -2.67 2.23
N VAL A 36 -5.26 -3.51 2.29
CA VAL A 36 -4.67 -4.10 1.09
C VAL A 36 -4.88 -5.61 1.08
N ALA A 37 -5.29 -6.16 -0.07
CA ALA A 37 -5.44 -7.59 -0.23
C ALA A 37 -4.11 -8.33 -0.03
N HIS A 38 -4.03 -9.08 1.07
CA HIS A 38 -2.84 -9.83 1.46
C HIS A 38 -2.74 -11.22 0.81
N HIS A 39 -1.55 -11.82 0.89
CA HIS A 39 -1.32 -13.19 0.44
C HIS A 39 -1.81 -14.24 1.45
N PHE A 40 -2.02 -15.47 0.99
CA PHE A 40 -2.26 -16.64 1.84
C PHE A 40 -1.86 -17.92 1.07
N PRO A 41 -1.53 -19.02 1.77
CA PRO A 41 -1.10 -20.25 1.12
C PRO A 41 -2.21 -20.88 0.28
N GLU A 42 -1.82 -21.60 -0.77
CA GLU A 42 -2.71 -22.44 -1.59
C GLU A 42 -3.94 -21.70 -2.16
N ALA A 43 -3.71 -20.48 -2.63
CA ALA A 43 -4.79 -19.64 -3.16
C ALA A 43 -5.53 -20.30 -4.33
N THR A 44 -6.86 -20.16 -4.29
CA THR A 44 -7.79 -20.55 -5.34
C THR A 44 -8.59 -19.33 -5.77
N ALA A 45 -9.19 -19.35 -6.97
CA ALA A 45 -10.04 -18.26 -7.41
C ALA A 45 -11.16 -17.95 -6.41
N LYS A 46 -11.82 -19.00 -5.90
CA LYS A 46 -12.83 -18.88 -4.85
C LYS A 46 -12.26 -18.27 -3.55
N GLY A 47 -11.09 -18.73 -3.11
CA GLY A 47 -10.45 -18.22 -1.90
C GLY A 47 -10.09 -16.73 -2.00
N LEU A 48 -9.57 -16.30 -3.16
CA LEU A 48 -9.28 -14.89 -3.41
C LEU A 48 -10.55 -14.03 -3.40
N ARG A 49 -11.64 -14.51 -4.02
CA ARG A 49 -12.93 -13.82 -3.97
C ARG A 49 -13.46 -13.71 -2.54
N GLN A 50 -13.39 -14.79 -1.76
CA GLN A 50 -13.82 -14.79 -0.35
C GLN A 50 -12.97 -13.83 0.49
N HIS A 51 -11.67 -13.75 0.21
CA HIS A 51 -10.77 -12.78 0.83
C HIS A 51 -11.19 -11.34 0.52
N PHE A 52 -11.44 -11.03 -0.76
CA PHE A 52 -11.91 -9.70 -1.17
C PHE A 52 -13.26 -9.34 -0.53
N ASP A 53 -14.21 -10.27 -0.52
CA ASP A 53 -15.50 -10.11 0.17
C ASP A 53 -15.29 -9.83 1.66
N HIS A 54 -14.38 -10.56 2.31
CA HIS A 54 -14.06 -10.36 3.72
C HIS A 54 -13.51 -8.96 4.00
N LEU A 55 -12.56 -8.49 3.19
CA LEU A 55 -12.00 -7.14 3.35
C LEU A 55 -13.09 -6.07 3.22
N VAL A 56 -13.89 -6.12 2.16
CA VAL A 56 -14.87 -5.10 1.83
C VAL A 56 -16.09 -5.13 2.74
N GLU A 57 -16.62 -6.31 3.05
CA GLU A 57 -17.87 -6.48 3.79
C GLU A 57 -17.66 -6.57 5.30
N ARG A 58 -16.46 -6.93 5.77
CA ARG A 58 -16.18 -7.13 7.20
C ARG A 58 -15.12 -6.17 7.73
N GLN A 59 -13.97 -6.04 7.07
CA GLN A 59 -12.87 -5.23 7.60
C GLN A 59 -13.11 -3.73 7.45
N LEU A 60 -13.62 -3.26 6.30
CA LEU A 60 -13.93 -1.82 6.15
C LEU A 60 -14.96 -1.34 7.18
N PRO A 61 -16.14 -1.99 7.36
CA PRO A 61 -17.09 -1.56 8.39
C PRO A 61 -16.55 -1.70 9.82
N ARG A 62 -15.64 -2.65 10.06
CA ARG A 62 -14.97 -2.81 11.36
C ARG A 62 -14.10 -1.61 11.68
N LEU A 63 -13.26 -1.17 10.76
CA LEU A 63 -12.42 0.04 10.91
C LEU A 63 -13.29 1.29 11.14
N GLU A 64 -14.38 1.44 10.37
CA GLU A 64 -15.27 2.59 10.50
C GLU A 64 -15.96 2.66 11.86
N ARG A 65 -16.41 1.53 12.42
CA ARG A 65 -16.97 1.47 13.78
C ARG A 65 -15.98 1.91 14.86
N LEU A 66 -14.68 1.71 14.63
CA LEU A 66 -13.60 2.13 15.51
C LEU A 66 -13.09 3.55 15.19
N GLY A 67 -13.77 4.27 14.29
CA GLY A 67 -13.46 5.67 13.96
C GLY A 67 -12.34 5.85 12.95
N ILE A 68 -11.94 4.80 12.22
CA ILE A 68 -10.97 4.85 11.10
C ILE A 68 -11.73 4.74 9.78
N ARG A 69 -11.74 5.80 8.98
CA ARG A 69 -12.36 5.75 7.64
C ARG A 69 -11.45 4.95 6.71
N ALA A 70 -11.99 3.90 6.10
CA ALA A 70 -11.16 2.94 5.37
C ALA A 70 -11.61 2.75 3.92
N TRP A 71 -10.63 2.50 3.07
CA TRP A 71 -10.81 2.06 1.68
C TRP A 71 -9.98 0.82 1.45
N ALA A 72 -10.20 0.14 0.33
CA ALA A 72 -9.45 -1.04 -0.04
C ALA A 72 -8.68 -0.87 -1.35
N ALA A 73 -7.53 -1.53 -1.43
CA ALA A 73 -6.92 -1.96 -2.68
C ALA A 73 -7.12 -3.48 -2.81
N LEU A 74 -7.64 -3.93 -3.94
CA LEU A 74 -7.85 -5.35 -4.22
C LEU A 74 -7.09 -5.79 -5.46
N GLY A 75 -6.40 -6.92 -5.35
CA GLY A 75 -5.53 -7.48 -6.38
C GLY A 75 -4.99 -8.84 -5.94
N VAL A 76 -4.28 -9.50 -6.84
CA VAL A 76 -3.64 -10.78 -6.58
C VAL A 76 -2.15 -10.53 -6.34
N HIS A 77 -1.74 -10.72 -5.09
CA HIS A 77 -0.35 -10.60 -4.67
C HIS A 77 0.50 -11.71 -5.31
N PRO A 78 1.78 -11.46 -5.71
CA PRO A 78 2.62 -12.44 -6.40
C PRO A 78 2.79 -13.79 -5.66
N ARG A 79 2.74 -13.79 -4.33
CA ARG A 79 2.81 -15.00 -3.49
C ARG A 79 1.52 -15.83 -3.43
N CYS A 80 0.41 -15.35 -3.98
CA CYS A 80 -0.87 -16.05 -3.96
C CYS A 80 -1.54 -16.12 -5.34
N ILE A 81 -0.73 -16.13 -6.41
CA ILE A 81 -1.23 -16.40 -7.76
C ILE A 81 -1.84 -17.82 -7.77
N PRO A 82 -3.12 -17.97 -8.13
CA PRO A 82 -3.76 -19.27 -8.10
C PRO A 82 -3.29 -20.10 -9.31
N ARG A 83 -3.02 -21.39 -9.09
CA ARG A 83 -2.60 -22.32 -10.17
C ARG A 83 -3.55 -22.34 -11.37
N ARG A 84 -4.83 -22.04 -11.14
CA ARG A 84 -5.89 -21.92 -12.15
C ARG A 84 -6.89 -20.85 -11.70
N GLY A 85 -7.49 -20.16 -12.66
CA GLY A 85 -8.59 -19.22 -12.39
C GLY A 85 -8.14 -17.80 -12.07
N LEU A 86 -6.91 -17.39 -12.39
CA LEU A 86 -6.51 -15.99 -12.31
C LEU A 86 -7.46 -15.10 -13.14
N SER A 87 -7.72 -15.47 -14.40
CA SER A 87 -8.62 -14.71 -15.27
C SER A 87 -10.06 -14.64 -14.76
N GLU A 88 -10.52 -15.65 -14.01
CA GLU A 88 -11.82 -15.63 -13.32
C GLU A 88 -11.82 -14.58 -12.21
N VAL A 89 -10.80 -14.57 -11.37
CA VAL A 89 -10.63 -13.55 -10.30
C VAL A 89 -10.58 -12.15 -10.90
N LEU A 90 -9.77 -11.94 -11.94
CA LEU A 90 -9.65 -10.65 -12.62
C LEU A 90 -10.94 -10.24 -13.35
N GLY A 91 -11.74 -11.20 -13.80
CA GLY A 91 -13.05 -10.95 -14.43
C GLY A 91 -14.10 -10.40 -13.46
N HIS A 92 -14.04 -10.81 -12.18
CA HIS A 92 -14.95 -10.32 -11.13
C HIS A 92 -14.45 -9.06 -10.42
N LEU A 93 -13.13 -8.81 -10.43
CA LEU A 93 -12.54 -7.65 -9.76
C LEU A 93 -13.18 -6.29 -10.12
N PRO A 94 -13.64 -6.01 -11.37
CA PRO A 94 -14.35 -4.78 -11.74
C PRO A 94 -15.55 -4.45 -10.84
N GLU A 95 -16.32 -5.45 -10.42
CA GLU A 95 -17.56 -5.27 -9.62
C GLU A 95 -17.28 -4.56 -8.29
N TYR A 96 -16.12 -4.83 -7.67
CA TYR A 96 -15.75 -4.23 -6.39
C TYR A 96 -15.47 -2.72 -6.47
N PHE A 97 -15.14 -2.19 -7.65
CA PHE A 97 -14.83 -0.77 -7.83
C PHE A 97 -16.08 0.12 -7.96
N GLU A 98 -17.26 -0.46 -8.19
CA GLU A 98 -18.51 0.30 -8.38
C GLU A 98 -18.98 1.00 -7.10
N GLY A 99 -18.66 0.45 -5.93
CA GLY A 99 -19.12 0.94 -4.63
C GLY A 99 -18.31 2.09 -4.02
N GLY A 100 -17.24 2.56 -4.69
CA GLY A 100 -16.40 3.69 -4.23
C GLY A 100 -15.54 3.42 -2.98
N ARG A 101 -15.65 2.24 -2.36
CA ARG A 101 -14.82 1.82 -1.21
C ARG A 101 -13.52 1.13 -1.63
N VAL A 102 -13.46 0.60 -2.85
CA VAL A 102 -12.23 0.03 -3.43
C VAL A 102 -11.67 1.06 -4.40
N VAL A 103 -10.48 1.59 -4.12
CA VAL A 103 -9.92 2.80 -4.77
C VAL A 103 -8.68 2.53 -5.60
N ALA A 104 -8.10 1.34 -5.49
CA ALA A 104 -6.93 0.93 -6.23
C ALA A 104 -6.95 -0.57 -6.51
N LEU A 105 -6.25 -0.97 -7.57
CA LEU A 105 -5.87 -2.35 -7.80
C LEU A 105 -4.59 -2.64 -7.01
N GLY A 106 -4.53 -3.76 -6.31
CA GLY A 106 -3.34 -4.20 -5.59
C GLY A 106 -3.65 -4.87 -4.24
N GLU A 107 -2.67 -5.44 -3.56
CA GLU A 107 -1.27 -5.42 -3.97
C GLU A 107 -0.99 -6.43 -5.10
N THR A 108 -0.15 -6.03 -6.04
CA THR A 108 0.36 -6.89 -7.12
C THR A 108 1.81 -6.51 -7.42
N GLY A 109 2.59 -7.33 -8.10
CA GLY A 109 4.00 -7.05 -8.36
C GLY A 109 4.80 -8.33 -8.51
N LEU A 110 6.05 -8.32 -8.07
CA LEU A 110 6.94 -9.49 -8.08
C LEU A 110 7.44 -9.80 -6.67
N HIS A 111 7.53 -11.07 -6.30
CA HIS A 111 8.14 -11.51 -5.04
C HIS A 111 9.42 -12.32 -5.28
N ALA A 112 9.33 -13.43 -6.02
CA ALA A 112 10.47 -14.23 -6.44
C ALA A 112 10.93 -13.90 -7.87
N GLY A 113 10.09 -13.19 -8.64
CA GLY A 113 10.21 -13.02 -10.08
C GLY A 113 9.82 -14.30 -10.85
N GLY A 114 10.02 -14.26 -12.16
CA GLY A 114 9.69 -15.37 -13.05
C GLY A 114 8.48 -15.07 -13.92
N GLU A 115 8.28 -15.90 -14.94
CA GLU A 115 7.28 -15.68 -15.99
C GLU A 115 5.85 -15.61 -15.42
N GLU A 116 5.49 -16.53 -14.52
CA GLU A 116 4.15 -16.55 -13.89
C GLU A 116 3.82 -15.25 -13.14
N GLU A 117 4.75 -14.72 -12.33
CA GLU A 117 4.54 -13.46 -11.61
C GLU A 117 4.46 -12.26 -12.57
N GLU A 118 5.29 -12.26 -13.62
CA GLU A 118 5.31 -11.17 -14.59
C GLU A 118 4.05 -11.14 -15.47
N GLU A 119 3.57 -12.30 -15.91
CA GLU A 119 2.31 -12.44 -16.65
C GLU A 119 1.13 -11.98 -15.78
N ALA A 120 1.02 -12.49 -14.55
CA ALA A 120 -0.04 -12.11 -13.63
C ALA A 120 -0.01 -10.61 -13.29
N PHE A 121 1.18 -10.02 -13.15
CA PHE A 121 1.32 -8.59 -12.94
C PHE A 121 0.87 -7.80 -14.19
N LEU A 122 1.29 -8.19 -15.38
CA LEU A 122 0.90 -7.52 -16.64
C LEU A 122 -0.60 -7.61 -16.92
N GLU A 123 -1.25 -8.75 -16.63
CA GLU A 123 -2.71 -8.88 -16.74
C GLU A 123 -3.45 -7.90 -15.81
N GLN A 124 -2.98 -7.79 -14.56
CA GLN A 124 -3.53 -6.83 -13.60
C GLN A 124 -3.28 -5.37 -13.99
N LEU A 125 -2.11 -5.05 -14.55
CA LEU A 125 -1.82 -3.71 -15.08
C LEU A 125 -2.69 -3.38 -16.31
N ALA A 126 -2.98 -4.37 -17.17
CA ALA A 126 -3.87 -4.19 -18.31
C ALA A 126 -5.30 -3.86 -17.84
N LEU A 127 -5.80 -4.58 -16.84
CA LEU A 127 -7.09 -4.30 -16.19
C LEU A 127 -7.11 -2.90 -15.56
N ALA A 128 -6.08 -2.55 -14.80
CA ALA A 128 -5.96 -1.22 -14.19
C ALA A 128 -5.97 -0.10 -15.23
N ARG A 129 -5.32 -0.29 -16.39
CA ARG A 129 -5.33 0.67 -17.49
C ARG A 129 -6.72 0.79 -18.11
N GLN A 130 -7.40 -0.33 -18.38
CA GLN A 130 -8.76 -0.34 -18.94
C GLN A 130 -9.75 0.41 -18.05
N LEU A 131 -9.71 0.14 -16.74
CA LEU A 131 -10.60 0.74 -15.75
C LEU A 131 -10.13 2.11 -15.25
N LYS A 132 -8.99 2.60 -15.76
CA LYS A 132 -8.37 3.85 -15.31
C LYS A 132 -8.14 3.88 -13.79
N LEU A 133 -7.72 2.77 -13.21
CA LEU A 133 -7.41 2.63 -11.79
C LEU A 133 -5.98 3.08 -11.45
N ARG A 134 -5.74 3.18 -10.15
CA ARG A 134 -4.41 3.25 -9.54
C ARG A 134 -3.95 1.88 -9.14
N VAL A 135 -2.63 1.71 -9.02
CA VAL A 135 -2.03 0.44 -8.67
C VAL A 135 -1.10 0.59 -7.47
N VAL A 136 -1.30 -0.24 -6.45
CA VAL A 136 -0.34 -0.44 -5.36
C VAL A 136 0.54 -1.64 -5.73
N VAL A 137 1.85 -1.42 -5.79
CA VAL A 137 2.82 -2.35 -6.37
C VAL A 137 3.79 -2.85 -5.31
N HIS A 138 3.75 -4.15 -5.05
CA HIS A 138 4.66 -4.87 -4.16
C HIS A 138 6.10 -4.85 -4.66
N THR A 139 7.05 -4.68 -3.75
CA THR A 139 8.46 -5.00 -4.00
C THR A 139 9.04 -5.91 -2.91
N PRO A 140 9.79 -6.98 -3.24
CA PRO A 140 10.25 -7.96 -2.26
C PRO A 140 11.41 -7.43 -1.41
N LEU A 141 11.61 -8.02 -0.23
CA LEU A 141 12.75 -7.70 0.64
C LEU A 141 14.09 -8.18 0.06
N ARG A 142 14.11 -9.35 -0.59
CA ARG A 142 15.31 -9.95 -1.20
C ARG A 142 15.49 -9.44 -2.63
N ASP A 143 16.74 -9.26 -3.05
CA ASP A 143 17.11 -8.76 -4.38
C ASP A 143 16.33 -7.50 -4.82
N LYS A 144 15.95 -6.65 -3.85
CA LYS A 144 14.97 -5.56 -4.03
C LYS A 144 15.32 -4.63 -5.19
N GLU A 145 16.59 -4.28 -5.38
CA GLU A 145 17.02 -3.42 -6.50
C GLU A 145 16.77 -4.05 -7.87
N ARG A 146 17.04 -5.37 -8.01
CA ARG A 146 16.80 -6.12 -9.25
C ARG A 146 15.31 -6.22 -9.54
N HIS A 147 14.51 -6.63 -8.55
CA HIS A 147 13.06 -6.74 -8.70
C HIS A 147 12.41 -5.39 -8.96
N THR A 148 12.82 -4.33 -8.26
CA THR A 148 12.32 -2.97 -8.52
C THR A 148 12.60 -2.55 -9.95
N ARG A 149 13.83 -2.74 -10.48
CA ARG A 149 14.13 -2.41 -11.89
C ARG A 149 13.26 -3.21 -12.87
N ARG A 150 12.99 -4.48 -12.57
CA ARG A 150 12.12 -5.31 -13.42
C ARG A 150 10.67 -4.81 -13.38
N ILE A 151 10.14 -4.54 -12.19
CA ILE A 151 8.81 -3.96 -11.99
C ILE A 151 8.66 -2.64 -12.75
N LEU A 152 9.63 -1.72 -12.63
CA LEU A 152 9.63 -0.45 -13.36
C LEU A 152 9.67 -0.64 -14.89
N THR A 153 10.30 -1.71 -15.38
CA THR A 153 10.29 -2.07 -16.80
C THR A 153 8.90 -2.55 -17.23
N LEU A 154 8.27 -3.43 -16.45
CA LEU A 154 6.92 -3.96 -16.72
C LEU A 154 5.86 -2.86 -16.65
N LEU A 155 5.95 -1.95 -15.67
CA LEU A 155 5.09 -0.76 -15.57
C LEU A 155 5.19 0.14 -16.81
N ARG A 156 6.39 0.31 -17.35
CA ARG A 156 6.59 1.06 -18.60
C ARG A 156 5.97 0.33 -19.79
N GLN A 157 6.17 -0.99 -19.88
CA GLN A 157 5.65 -1.84 -20.96
C GLN A 157 4.12 -1.91 -20.98
N SER A 158 3.47 -1.91 -19.82
CA SER A 158 2.00 -1.94 -19.71
C SER A 158 1.32 -0.66 -20.20
N GLY A 159 2.08 0.45 -20.33
CA GLY A 159 1.55 1.75 -20.70
C GLY A 159 0.74 2.43 -19.59
N LEU A 160 0.81 1.94 -18.34
CA LEU A 160 0.20 2.61 -17.20
C LEU A 160 0.93 3.94 -16.95
N ALA A 161 0.19 5.04 -16.82
CA ALA A 161 0.77 6.35 -16.54
C ALA A 161 1.57 6.31 -15.22
N PRO A 162 2.82 6.84 -15.17
CA PRO A 162 3.66 6.71 -13.99
C PRO A 162 3.01 7.22 -12.70
N SER A 163 2.27 8.33 -12.77
CA SER A 163 1.57 8.92 -11.63
C SER A 163 0.44 8.08 -11.05
N ARG A 164 0.11 6.92 -11.65
CA ARG A 164 -0.94 5.99 -11.20
C ARG A 164 -0.40 4.75 -10.51
N ALA A 165 0.91 4.59 -10.38
CA ALA A 165 1.50 3.51 -9.61
C ALA A 165 2.20 4.05 -8.36
N LEU A 166 1.87 3.44 -7.22
CA LEU A 166 2.59 3.52 -5.96
C LEU A 166 3.44 2.26 -5.83
N VAL A 167 4.75 2.40 -6.02
CA VAL A 167 5.70 1.31 -5.82
C VAL A 167 6.09 1.29 -4.36
N ASP A 168 5.59 0.29 -3.65
CA ASP A 168 5.63 0.22 -2.20
C ASP A 168 6.87 -0.52 -1.69
N HIS A 169 7.07 -0.46 -0.38
CA HIS A 169 8.20 -1.02 0.35
C HIS A 169 9.56 -0.53 -0.17
N ALA A 170 9.63 0.70 -0.68
CA ALA A 170 10.87 1.27 -1.19
C ALA A 170 11.89 1.44 -0.06
N ASN A 171 13.16 1.25 -0.39
CA ASN A 171 14.27 1.44 0.54
C ASN A 171 15.22 2.54 0.05
N ALA A 172 16.27 2.82 0.83
CA ALA A 172 17.23 3.88 0.54
C ALA A 172 17.93 3.79 -0.83
N ARG A 173 17.95 2.59 -1.45
CA ARG A 173 18.59 2.32 -2.75
C ARG A 173 17.62 2.36 -3.93
N THR A 174 16.32 2.22 -3.67
CA THR A 174 15.29 2.07 -4.71
C THR A 174 14.38 3.28 -4.82
N VAL A 175 14.11 3.97 -3.70
CA VAL A 175 13.19 5.13 -3.61
C VAL A 175 13.50 6.20 -4.66
N ARG A 176 14.78 6.54 -4.87
CA ARG A 176 15.17 7.59 -5.81
C ARG A 176 14.83 7.19 -7.24
N THR A 177 15.16 5.97 -7.64
CA THR A 177 14.88 5.44 -8.97
C THR A 177 13.39 5.41 -9.27
N ILE A 178 12.55 5.05 -8.28
CA ILE A 178 11.10 5.04 -8.41
C ILE A 178 10.57 6.45 -8.69
N LEU A 179 11.01 7.43 -7.90
CA LEU A 179 10.60 8.84 -8.05
C LEU A 179 11.08 9.45 -9.37
N GLU A 180 12.31 9.17 -9.79
CA GLU A 180 12.91 9.73 -11.02
C GLU A 180 12.17 9.33 -12.30
N VAL A 181 11.50 8.17 -12.30
CA VAL A 181 10.66 7.73 -13.43
C VAL A 181 9.18 8.16 -13.29
N GLY A 182 8.85 8.96 -12.28
CA GLY A 182 7.55 9.61 -12.10
C GLY A 182 6.50 8.84 -11.32
N HIS A 183 6.85 7.68 -10.77
CA HIS A 183 5.96 6.92 -9.87
C HIS A 183 5.92 7.52 -8.46
N TRP A 184 4.96 7.06 -7.67
CA TRP A 184 4.95 7.28 -6.22
C TRP A 184 5.79 6.19 -5.55
N ALA A 185 6.44 6.54 -4.44
CA ALA A 185 7.19 5.58 -3.64
C ALA A 185 6.60 5.49 -2.23
N GLY A 186 6.24 4.27 -1.82
CA GLY A 186 5.84 3.94 -0.46
C GLY A 186 7.06 3.60 0.39
N LEU A 187 7.09 4.10 1.63
CA LEU A 187 8.13 3.84 2.61
C LEU A 187 7.49 3.19 3.84
N THR A 188 7.41 1.87 3.77
CA THR A 188 6.83 1.02 4.79
C THR A 188 7.65 0.95 6.07
N LEU A 189 7.04 1.30 7.18
CA LEU A 189 7.67 1.44 8.49
C LEU A 189 7.71 0.10 9.25
N HIS A 190 8.19 -0.94 8.57
CA HIS A 190 8.28 -2.30 9.10
C HIS A 190 9.68 -2.60 9.66
N PRO A 191 9.82 -3.25 10.83
CA PRO A 191 11.14 -3.53 11.45
C PRO A 191 12.11 -4.30 10.55
N GLU A 192 11.59 -5.18 9.70
CA GLU A 192 12.38 -5.99 8.76
C GLU A 192 12.69 -5.28 7.43
N ALA A 193 12.05 -4.13 7.16
CA ALA A 193 12.17 -3.41 5.89
C ALA A 193 12.86 -2.05 6.05
N LEU A 194 12.24 -1.13 6.79
CA LEU A 194 12.71 0.24 6.95
C LEU A 194 12.32 0.80 8.32
N GLN A 195 13.33 0.99 9.17
CA GLN A 195 13.14 1.61 10.48
C GLN A 195 12.80 3.10 10.38
N ALA A 196 12.05 3.60 11.35
CA ALA A 196 11.54 4.97 11.39
C ALA A 196 12.63 6.06 11.28
N ASP A 197 13.78 5.87 11.92
CA ASP A 197 14.93 6.80 11.85
C ASP A 197 15.50 6.89 10.43
N ARG A 198 15.54 5.76 9.72
CA ARG A 198 15.96 5.69 8.31
C ARG A 198 14.93 6.33 7.39
N ALA A 199 13.64 6.11 7.63
CA ALA A 199 12.57 6.80 6.90
C ALA A 199 12.66 8.32 7.07
N VAL A 200 12.88 8.82 8.29
CA VAL A 200 13.10 10.25 8.58
C VAL A 200 14.30 10.80 7.80
N ALA A 201 15.42 10.06 7.76
CA ALA A 201 16.59 10.47 7.00
C ALA A 201 16.32 10.55 5.49
N LEU A 202 15.52 9.62 4.94
CA LEU A 202 15.10 9.63 3.54
C LEU A 202 14.19 10.82 3.24
N VAL A 203 13.16 11.05 4.04
CA VAL A 203 12.25 12.20 3.89
C VAL A 203 13.01 13.52 3.98
N ARG A 204 13.94 13.66 4.94
CA ARG A 204 14.78 14.86 5.05
C ARG A 204 15.63 15.11 3.79
N ARG A 205 16.15 14.05 3.18
CA ARG A 205 17.03 14.14 2.01
C ARG A 205 16.28 14.35 0.71
N LEU A 206 15.12 13.71 0.55
CA LEU A 206 14.36 13.64 -0.71
C LEU A 206 13.22 14.65 -0.76
N GLY A 207 12.82 15.22 0.38
CA GLY A 207 11.64 16.06 0.48
C GLY A 207 10.38 15.24 0.71
N SER A 208 9.24 15.72 0.21
CA SER A 208 7.92 15.11 0.43
C SER A 208 7.13 14.88 -0.84
N GLU A 209 7.68 15.17 -2.02
CA GLU A 209 6.95 14.97 -3.27
C GLU A 209 6.86 13.48 -3.59
N ARG A 210 5.63 12.98 -3.78
CA ARG A 210 5.31 11.59 -4.15
C ARG A 210 5.85 10.50 -3.20
N LEU A 211 6.15 10.86 -1.96
CA LEU A 211 6.51 9.93 -0.89
C LEU A 211 5.31 9.66 0.00
N VAL A 212 4.94 8.39 0.14
CA VAL A 212 3.87 7.93 1.04
C VAL A 212 4.52 7.11 2.16
N LEU A 213 4.04 7.28 3.38
CA LEU A 213 4.40 6.43 4.51
C LEU A 213 3.21 5.54 4.89
N ASP A 214 3.52 4.34 5.33
CA ASP A 214 2.57 3.31 5.73
C ASP A 214 3.21 2.41 6.81
N SER A 215 2.39 1.69 7.56
CA SER A 215 2.88 0.82 8.63
C SER A 215 3.08 -0.63 8.20
N ASP A 216 2.30 -1.09 7.22
CA ASP A 216 2.17 -2.53 6.89
C ASP A 216 1.79 -3.36 8.14
N ALA A 217 1.06 -2.73 9.08
CA ALA A 217 0.67 -3.37 10.31
C ALA A 217 -0.33 -4.51 10.03
N GLY A 218 -0.10 -5.63 10.71
CA GLY A 218 -0.85 -6.86 10.51
C GLY A 218 -0.17 -7.87 9.58
N ASP A 219 0.88 -7.48 8.85
CA ASP A 219 1.85 -8.46 8.35
C ASP A 219 2.98 -8.65 9.36
N GLY A 220 3.27 -9.92 9.69
CA GLY A 220 4.38 -10.33 10.55
C GLY A 220 4.58 -9.47 11.81
N ALA A 221 5.67 -8.69 11.81
CA ALA A 221 6.13 -7.88 12.94
C ALA A 221 5.80 -6.38 12.79
N GLY A 222 4.81 -6.03 11.96
CA GLY A 222 4.41 -4.64 11.70
C GLY A 222 4.10 -3.86 12.97
N ASP A 223 4.67 -2.65 13.09
CA ASP A 223 4.44 -1.75 14.24
C ASP A 223 3.17 -0.93 14.00
N ILE A 224 2.09 -1.23 14.73
CA ILE A 224 0.83 -0.46 14.67
C ILE A 224 1.02 1.02 15.01
N LEU A 225 2.12 1.39 15.69
CA LEU A 225 2.48 2.78 16.01
C LEU A 225 3.58 3.32 15.09
N GLY A 226 4.02 2.57 14.08
CA GLY A 226 5.15 2.92 13.21
C GLY A 226 4.95 4.29 12.56
N LEU A 227 3.76 4.54 12.01
CA LEU A 227 3.41 5.81 11.37
C LEU A 227 3.39 6.99 12.35
N ALA A 228 2.73 6.83 13.50
CA ALA A 228 2.66 7.87 14.54
C ALA A 228 4.04 8.18 15.14
N ARG A 229 4.84 7.14 15.40
CA ARG A 229 6.23 7.25 15.85
C ARG A 229 7.07 8.04 14.85
N THR A 230 6.93 7.73 13.56
CA THR A 230 7.68 8.41 12.50
C THR A 230 7.24 9.86 12.35
N ALA A 231 5.94 10.16 12.42
CA ALA A 231 5.43 11.54 12.42
C ALA A 231 6.07 12.38 13.55
N ASN A 232 6.12 11.83 14.77
CA ASN A 232 6.78 12.47 15.90
C ASN A 232 8.30 12.67 15.68
N LEU A 233 8.99 11.68 15.12
CA LEU A 233 10.42 11.79 14.81
C LEU A 233 10.72 12.83 13.72
N LEU A 234 9.86 12.94 12.69
CA LEU A 234 9.96 14.00 11.68
C LEU A 234 9.84 15.39 12.31
N GLY A 235 8.90 15.56 13.25
CA GLY A 235 8.75 16.78 14.04
C GLY A 235 9.97 17.10 14.90
N LYS A 236 10.51 16.10 15.62
CA LYS A 236 11.76 16.24 16.40
C LYS A 236 12.97 16.57 15.53
N ALA A 237 12.98 16.12 14.28
CA ALA A 237 13.98 16.47 13.28
C ALA A 237 13.80 17.90 12.69
N LYS A 238 12.87 18.70 13.25
CA LYS A 238 12.56 20.08 12.86
C LYS A 238 12.08 20.23 11.42
N LEU A 239 11.45 19.19 10.86
CA LEU A 239 10.74 19.32 9.59
C LEU A 239 9.40 20.03 9.83
N SER A 240 8.99 20.89 8.88
CA SER A 240 7.75 21.65 9.00
C SER A 240 6.54 20.72 9.09
N GLU A 241 5.54 21.10 9.88
CA GLU A 241 4.28 20.35 10.02
C GLU A 241 3.62 20.04 8.67
N ARG A 242 3.64 20.99 7.73
CA ARG A 242 3.15 20.80 6.35
C ARG A 242 3.83 19.62 5.64
N LEU A 243 5.14 19.46 5.84
CA LEU A 243 5.91 18.36 5.25
C LEU A 243 5.55 17.04 5.92
N VAL A 244 5.46 17.02 7.25
CA VAL A 244 5.06 15.82 8.02
C VAL A 244 3.68 15.35 7.56
N ARG A 245 2.68 16.24 7.62
CA ARG A 245 1.30 15.97 7.16
C ARG A 245 1.25 15.49 5.71
N ARG A 246 2.12 16.04 4.84
CA ARG A 246 2.15 15.63 3.45
C ARG A 246 2.54 14.16 3.29
N VAL A 247 3.62 13.71 3.92
CA VAL A 247 4.10 12.32 3.75
C VAL A 247 3.30 11.30 4.57
N THR A 248 2.69 11.71 5.69
CA THR A 248 1.89 10.82 6.55
C THR A 248 0.39 10.81 6.24
N ARG A 249 -0.09 11.68 5.34
CA ARG A 249 -1.52 11.82 5.05
C ARG A 249 -1.82 12.31 3.64
N ASP A 250 -1.41 13.54 3.31
CA ASP A 250 -1.97 14.23 2.14
C ASP A 250 -1.54 13.58 0.82
N ASN A 251 -0.35 13.00 0.77
CA ASN A 251 0.14 12.26 -0.39
C ASN A 251 -0.65 10.98 -0.64
N ALA A 252 -0.97 10.21 0.41
CA ALA A 252 -1.83 9.03 0.28
C ALA A 252 -3.22 9.44 -0.21
N ALA A 253 -3.83 10.45 0.42
CA ALA A 253 -5.13 10.97 0.00
C ALA A 253 -5.13 11.46 -1.46
N HIS A 254 -4.11 12.24 -1.86
CA HIS A 254 -3.96 12.72 -3.22
C HIS A 254 -3.72 11.57 -4.20
N PHE A 255 -2.85 10.62 -3.86
CA PHE A 255 -2.61 9.45 -4.68
C PHE A 255 -3.94 8.74 -4.88
N PHE A 256 -4.65 8.31 -3.85
CA PHE A 256 -5.90 7.53 -3.99
C PHE A 256 -7.14 8.33 -4.42
N GLN A 257 -7.03 9.63 -4.70
CA GLN A 257 -8.19 10.50 -5.00
C GLN A 257 -9.26 10.51 -3.90
N ILE A 258 -8.81 10.40 -2.65
CA ILE A 258 -9.67 10.48 -1.47
C ILE A 258 -9.72 11.93 -1.02
N HIS A 259 -10.92 12.50 -1.06
CA HIS A 259 -11.20 13.85 -0.58
C HIS A 259 -11.82 13.79 0.83
N ASP A 260 -11.63 14.87 1.59
CA ASP A 260 -12.17 15.01 2.94
C ASP A 260 -13.70 14.88 2.94
#